data_AF-A0A8S4S5F3-F1
#
_entry.id   AF-A0A8S4S5F3-F1
#
_cell.length_a   1.000
_cell.length_b   1.000
_cell.length_c   1.000
_cell.angle_alpha   90.00
_cell.angle_beta   90.00
_cell.angle_gamma   90.00
#
_symmetry.space_group_name_H-M   'P 1'
#
loop_
_entity.id
_entity.type
_entity.pdbx_description
1 polymer ?
#
loop_
_entity_poly.entity_id
_entity_poly.type
_entity_poly.pdbx_seq_one_letter_code
_entity_poly.pdbx_strand_id
1 'polypeptide(L)'
;MAGALARVVQATKSHIGVVGPLVSINNGSVRFQQTQSTKTKFGPLSDSDRVFTNLYGRHDWRLKGALSRGDWYMTKEILLKGTDWIVNELKTSGLRGRGGAGFPTGMKWSFMNKPSGGRPKYLVVNADEGEPGTCKDREIMRHDPHKLVEGCLVAGRAIGAQAAYIYIRGEFYNEASNLQVAIAEAYQAGLIGKNACGSGYDFDVFVHRGAGAYICGEETALIESIEGKQGKPRLKPPFPADVGLFGCPTTVNNVETIAVSPTICRRGGSWFASFGRPRNSGTKLFNISGHVNTPCTVEEEMSIPLKELIERHAGGVTGGWDNLLAIIPGGSSTPLIPKDVCSTVLMDFDGLVAAQTSLGTAAIIVMDKSTDIVKAIARLIMFYKHESCGQCTPCREGVSWMNKIMYRFVDGNASPKEIDMLWELSKQIEEEEMSIPLKELIERHAGGVTGGWDNLLAIIPGGSSTPLIPKDVCSTVLMDFDGLVAAQTSLGTAAIIVMDKSTDIVKAIARLIMFYKHESCGQCTPCREGVSWMNKIMYRFVDGNASPKEIDMLWELSKQIEGHTICALGDGAAWPVQGLIRHFRPELERRMQEYAAANGPSKAERLY
;
A
#
# COMPACT_ATOMS: atom_id res chain seq x y z
N MET A 1 75.10 -27.91 -9.75
CA MET A 1 75.64 -26.66 -10.35
C MET A 1 74.62 -25.57 -10.03
N ALA A 2 74.90 -24.70 -9.05
CA ALA A 2 75.40 -23.33 -9.28
C ALA A 2 74.46 -22.55 -10.21
N GLY A 3 73.82 -21.43 -9.85
CA GLY A 3 73.87 -20.56 -8.68
C GLY A 3 72.62 -19.65 -8.74
N ALA A 4 72.18 -19.11 -7.61
CA ALA A 4 72.66 -17.84 -7.04
C ALA A 4 71.82 -16.65 -7.55
N LEU A 5 70.97 -16.07 -6.70
CA LEU A 5 71.20 -14.80 -5.96
C LEU A 5 70.47 -13.65 -6.69
N ALA A 6 69.74 -12.72 -6.08
CA ALA A 6 69.59 -12.27 -4.69
C ALA A 6 68.23 -11.53 -4.57
N ARG A 7 67.48 -11.67 -3.47
CA ARG A 7 67.33 -10.71 -2.32
C ARG A 7 66.54 -9.44 -2.68
N VAL A 8 65.63 -8.86 -1.87
CA VAL A 8 65.24 -8.89 -0.44
C VAL A 8 64.06 -7.87 -0.35
N VAL A 9 62.99 -7.96 0.45
CA VAL A 9 62.86 -7.86 1.92
C VAL A 9 61.43 -8.31 2.32
N GLN A 10 61.33 -9.08 3.40
CA GLN A 10 60.12 -9.38 4.17
C GLN A 10 59.68 -8.19 5.04
N ALA A 11 58.38 -8.01 5.24
CA ALA A 11 57.87 -7.70 6.59
C ALA A 11 56.43 -8.17 6.76
N THR A 12 56.30 -9.18 7.60
CA THR A 12 55.09 -9.76 8.18
C THR A 12 54.42 -8.80 9.17
N LYS A 13 53.10 -8.91 9.32
CA LYS A 13 52.51 -9.20 10.64
C LYS A 13 51.10 -9.79 10.51
N SER A 14 51.00 -10.94 11.14
CA SER A 14 49.91 -11.89 11.30
C SER A 14 48.71 -11.36 12.09
N HIS A 15 47.51 -11.72 11.69
CA HIS A 15 46.42 -12.01 12.63
C HIS A 15 45.81 -13.38 12.34
N ILE A 16 45.58 -14.06 13.44
CA ILE A 16 45.21 -15.47 13.64
C ILE A 16 43.83 -15.76 13.05
N GLY A 17 43.73 -16.87 12.31
CA GLY A 17 42.51 -17.32 11.66
C GLY A 17 41.58 -18.14 12.54
N VAL A 18 40.32 -18.22 12.11
CA VAL A 18 39.45 -19.39 12.28
C VAL A 18 38.82 -19.68 10.92
N VAL A 19 38.96 -20.93 10.50
CA VAL A 19 38.66 -21.47 9.18
C VAL A 19 37.18 -21.83 9.10
N GLY A 20 36.46 -21.29 8.12
CA GLY A 20 35.15 -21.77 7.65
C GLY A 20 35.22 -22.05 6.15
N PRO A 21 34.53 -23.09 5.62
CA PRO A 21 34.68 -23.49 4.23
C PRO A 21 34.12 -22.42 3.28
N LEU A 22 34.97 -21.98 2.35
CA LEU A 22 34.63 -21.12 1.21
C LEU A 22 33.67 -21.88 0.27
N VAL A 23 32.38 -21.57 0.35
CA VAL A 23 31.41 -21.92 -0.69
C VAL A 23 31.44 -20.80 -1.74
N SER A 24 31.89 -21.16 -2.93
CA SER A 24 31.89 -20.31 -4.12
C SER A 24 30.45 -19.93 -4.50
N ILE A 25 30.10 -18.65 -4.37
CA ILE A 25 28.81 -18.12 -4.83
C ILE A 25 28.92 -17.90 -6.34
N ASN A 26 28.50 -18.91 -7.10
CA ASN A 26 28.27 -18.76 -8.53
C ASN A 26 27.01 -17.91 -8.73
N ASN A 27 27.13 -16.77 -9.42
CA ASN A 27 26.04 -15.90 -9.88
C ASN A 27 25.20 -16.62 -10.96
N GLY A 28 24.49 -17.67 -10.57
CA GLY A 28 23.47 -18.32 -11.38
C GLY A 28 22.17 -17.53 -11.30
N SER A 29 21.92 -16.68 -12.29
CA SER A 29 20.58 -16.16 -12.55
C SER A 29 19.61 -17.34 -12.66
N VAL A 30 18.73 -17.53 -11.69
CA VAL A 30 17.62 -18.47 -11.78
C VAL A 30 16.66 -17.92 -12.84
N ARG A 31 16.87 -18.31 -14.10
CA ARG A 31 15.89 -18.13 -15.16
C ARG A 31 14.70 -19.01 -14.82
N PHE A 32 13.60 -18.41 -14.37
CA PHE A 32 12.30 -19.04 -14.50
C PHE A 32 12.09 -19.36 -15.98
N GLN A 33 12.06 -20.64 -16.34
CA GLN A 33 11.60 -21.07 -17.65
C GLN A 33 10.14 -20.59 -17.79
N GLN A 34 9.94 -19.53 -18.58
CA GLN A 34 8.62 -19.18 -19.06
C GLN A 34 8.15 -20.32 -19.97
N THR A 35 7.26 -21.17 -19.47
CA THR A 35 6.42 -21.99 -20.33
C THR A 35 5.55 -21.02 -21.14
N GLN A 36 5.94 -20.79 -22.40
CA GLN A 36 5.10 -20.08 -23.35
C GLN A 36 3.79 -20.87 -23.50
N SER A 37 2.67 -20.26 -23.11
CA SER A 37 1.35 -20.82 -23.39
C SER A 37 1.15 -20.88 -24.90
N THR A 38 0.82 -22.06 -25.41
CA THR A 38 0.48 -22.30 -26.82
C THR A 38 -0.95 -21.85 -27.16
N LYS A 39 -1.76 -21.49 -26.16
CA LYS A 39 -3.17 -21.09 -26.31
C LYS A 39 -3.23 -19.60 -26.69
N THR A 40 -3.77 -19.31 -27.88
CA THR A 40 -3.94 -17.94 -28.42
C THR A 40 -5.38 -17.45 -28.42
N LYS A 41 -6.36 -18.33 -28.18
CA LYS A 41 -7.79 -18.02 -28.04
C LYS A 41 -8.28 -18.43 -26.66
N PHE A 42 -9.04 -17.56 -26.00
CA PHE A 42 -9.57 -17.74 -24.65
C PHE A 42 -11.09 -17.57 -24.66
N GLY A 43 -11.78 -18.36 -23.84
CA GLY A 43 -13.22 -18.54 -23.92
C GLY A 43 -13.65 -19.37 -25.14
N PRO A 44 -14.93 -19.80 -25.20
CA PRO A 44 -15.88 -19.83 -24.08
C PRO A 44 -15.57 -20.93 -23.06
N LEU A 45 -15.97 -20.71 -21.81
CA LEU A 45 -15.92 -21.62 -20.68
C LEU A 45 -17.13 -22.56 -20.71
N SER A 46 -16.87 -23.86 -20.61
CA SER A 46 -17.92 -24.87 -20.46
C SER A 46 -18.66 -24.70 -19.12
N ASP A 47 -19.96 -25.00 -19.08
CA ASP A 47 -20.74 -24.97 -17.84
C ASP A 47 -20.20 -25.94 -16.78
N SER A 48 -19.58 -27.05 -17.20
CA SER A 48 -18.90 -28.00 -16.30
C SER A 48 -17.63 -27.43 -15.65
N ASP A 49 -17.07 -26.38 -16.23
CA ASP A 49 -15.85 -25.71 -15.74
C ASP A 49 -16.14 -24.48 -14.88
N ARG A 50 -17.40 -24.05 -14.79
CA ARG A 50 -17.86 -22.98 -13.90
C ARG A 50 -17.72 -23.43 -12.43
N VAL A 51 -17.12 -22.57 -11.61
CA VAL A 51 -17.00 -22.80 -10.17
C VAL A 51 -18.30 -22.41 -9.45
N PHE A 52 -18.96 -21.36 -9.91
CA PHE A 52 -20.18 -20.78 -9.31
C PHE A 52 -21.43 -21.28 -10.04
N THR A 53 -21.78 -22.54 -9.80
CA THR A 53 -22.82 -23.27 -10.55
C THR A 53 -24.26 -22.82 -10.27
N ASN A 54 -24.53 -22.18 -9.13
CA ASN A 54 -25.85 -21.62 -8.81
C ASN A 54 -25.84 -20.08 -8.76
N LEU A 55 -24.95 -19.45 -9.54
CA LEU A 55 -24.79 -17.98 -9.56
C LEU A 55 -26.11 -17.21 -9.74
N TYR A 56 -27.09 -17.79 -10.44
CA TYR A 56 -28.37 -17.16 -10.74
C TYR A 56 -29.53 -17.59 -9.81
N GLY A 57 -29.26 -18.34 -8.73
CA GLY A 57 -30.28 -18.75 -7.76
C GLY A 57 -31.39 -19.65 -8.33
N ARG A 58 -31.09 -20.41 -9.39
CA ARG A 58 -32.06 -21.32 -10.05
C ARG A 58 -32.25 -22.63 -9.29
N HIS A 59 -31.27 -23.00 -8.47
CA HIS A 59 -31.29 -24.18 -7.61
C HIS A 59 -31.31 -23.74 -6.14
N ASP A 60 -31.56 -24.71 -5.25
CA ASP A 60 -31.58 -24.47 -3.80
C ASP A 60 -30.20 -23.99 -3.31
N TRP A 61 -30.16 -22.84 -2.65
CA TRP A 61 -28.94 -22.25 -2.10
C TRP A 61 -28.56 -22.84 -0.73
N ARG A 62 -29.47 -23.57 -0.07
CA ARG A 62 -29.27 -24.21 1.24
C ARG A 62 -28.38 -25.45 1.15
N LEU A 63 -28.03 -26.03 2.29
CA LEU A 63 -27.07 -27.12 2.41
C LEU A 63 -27.39 -28.31 1.52
N LYS A 64 -28.66 -28.73 1.44
CA LYS A 64 -29.07 -29.87 0.59
C LYS A 64 -28.77 -29.61 -0.89
N GLY A 65 -29.07 -28.41 -1.38
CA GLY A 65 -28.72 -27.99 -2.73
C GLY A 65 -27.21 -27.90 -2.93
N ALA A 66 -26.49 -27.31 -1.99
CA ALA A 66 -25.03 -27.17 -2.05
C ALA A 66 -24.31 -28.53 -2.15
N LEU A 67 -24.72 -29.51 -1.32
CA LEU A 67 -24.20 -30.88 -1.35
C LEU A 67 -24.43 -31.54 -2.72
N SER A 68 -25.60 -31.32 -3.34
CA SER A 68 -25.89 -31.88 -4.67
C SER A 68 -25.00 -31.30 -5.78
N ARG A 69 -24.42 -30.12 -5.57
CA ARG A 69 -23.49 -29.45 -6.50
C ARG A 69 -22.01 -29.74 -6.20
N GLY A 70 -21.72 -30.55 -5.18
CA GLY A 70 -20.36 -30.93 -4.79
C GLY A 70 -19.68 -29.96 -3.83
N ASP A 71 -20.41 -29.03 -3.21
CA ASP A 71 -19.90 -28.30 -2.05
C ASP A 71 -19.85 -29.22 -0.82
N TRP A 72 -18.90 -28.98 0.07
CA TRP A 72 -18.60 -29.85 1.22
C TRP A 72 -18.14 -31.27 0.87
N TYR A 73 -17.83 -31.54 -0.41
CA TYR A 73 -17.31 -32.82 -0.85
C TYR A 73 -15.84 -32.99 -0.47
N MET A 74 -15.52 -34.06 0.24
CA MET A 74 -14.17 -34.40 0.69
C MET A 74 -13.42 -33.27 1.42
N THR A 75 -14.16 -32.37 2.09
CA THR A 75 -13.55 -31.24 2.80
C THR A 75 -12.68 -31.75 3.95
N LYS A 76 -13.09 -32.80 4.65
CA LYS A 76 -12.30 -33.42 5.72
C LYS A 76 -10.90 -33.84 5.21
N GLU A 77 -10.83 -34.49 4.07
CA GLU A 77 -9.60 -34.96 3.45
C GLU A 77 -8.71 -33.77 3.05
N ILE A 78 -9.29 -32.70 2.51
CA ILE A 78 -8.58 -31.44 2.22
C ILE A 78 -7.93 -30.89 3.50
N LEU A 79 -8.67 -30.85 4.61
CA LEU A 79 -8.18 -30.33 5.89
C LEU A 79 -7.06 -31.19 6.49
N LEU A 80 -7.15 -32.51 6.32
CA LEU A 80 -6.16 -33.48 6.80
C LEU A 80 -4.85 -33.47 6.00
N LYS A 81 -4.87 -33.07 4.72
CA LYS A 81 -3.64 -32.85 3.93
C LYS A 81 -2.76 -31.71 4.47
N GLY A 82 -3.34 -30.84 5.30
CA GLY A 82 -2.60 -29.84 6.06
C GLY A 82 -2.32 -28.53 5.30
N THR A 83 -1.81 -27.57 6.07
CA THR A 83 -1.57 -26.18 5.65
C THR A 83 -0.68 -26.07 4.41
N ASP A 84 0.47 -26.74 4.41
CA ASP A 84 1.45 -26.60 3.33
C ASP A 84 0.91 -27.14 2.00
N TRP A 85 0.15 -28.24 2.03
CA TRP A 85 -0.48 -28.77 0.83
C TRP A 85 -1.48 -27.78 0.24
N ILE A 86 -2.38 -27.23 1.05
CA ILE A 86 -3.38 -26.26 0.58
C ILE A 86 -2.70 -25.02 -0.01
N VAL A 87 -1.74 -24.44 0.71
CA VAL A 87 -1.01 -23.25 0.24
C VAL A 87 -0.27 -23.53 -1.07
N ASN A 88 0.37 -24.69 -1.21
CA ASN A 88 1.08 -25.07 -2.43
C ASN A 88 0.11 -25.32 -3.59
N GLU A 89 -1.05 -25.94 -3.35
CA GLU A 89 -2.06 -26.14 -4.39
C GLU A 89 -2.59 -24.80 -4.93
N LEU A 90 -2.79 -23.82 -4.03
CA LEU A 90 -3.17 -22.45 -4.41
C LEU A 90 -2.05 -21.71 -5.14
N LYS A 91 -0.78 -21.93 -4.80
CA LYS A 91 0.37 -21.40 -5.57
C LYS A 91 0.42 -22.01 -6.97
N THR A 92 0.26 -23.32 -7.09
CA THR A 92 0.21 -24.05 -8.37
C THR A 92 -0.94 -23.56 -9.25
N SER A 93 -2.09 -23.24 -8.66
CA SER A 93 -3.25 -22.71 -9.40
C SER A 93 -3.01 -21.35 -10.07
N GLY A 94 -2.00 -20.59 -9.65
CA GLY A 94 -1.78 -19.23 -10.11
C GLY A 94 -2.89 -18.24 -9.72
N LEU A 95 -3.75 -18.59 -8.75
CA LEU A 95 -4.85 -17.73 -8.31
C LEU A 95 -4.35 -16.37 -7.80
N ARG A 96 -4.80 -15.30 -8.46
CA ARG A 96 -4.60 -13.91 -8.03
C ARG A 96 -5.83 -13.37 -7.31
N GLY A 97 -5.62 -12.46 -6.35
CA GLY A 97 -6.68 -11.87 -5.55
C GLY A 97 -7.77 -11.23 -6.41
N ARG A 98 -9.03 -11.55 -6.11
CA ARG A 98 -10.22 -11.18 -6.90
C ARG A 98 -10.91 -9.90 -6.43
N GLY A 99 -10.28 -9.15 -5.53
CA GLY A 99 -10.79 -7.89 -4.99
C GLY A 99 -10.29 -6.62 -5.68
N GLY A 100 -9.38 -6.72 -6.65
CA GLY A 100 -8.84 -5.55 -7.38
C GLY A 100 -7.32 -5.55 -7.51
N ALA A 101 -6.62 -5.73 -6.39
CA ALA A 101 -5.15 -5.64 -6.34
C ALA A 101 -4.42 -6.77 -7.09
N GLY A 102 -5.08 -7.90 -7.37
CA GLY A 102 -4.48 -8.99 -8.13
C GLY A 102 -3.26 -9.65 -7.48
N PHE A 103 -3.07 -9.53 -6.16
CA PHE A 103 -1.91 -10.13 -5.48
C PHE A 103 -1.98 -11.68 -5.50
N PRO A 104 -0.89 -12.42 -5.73
CA PRO A 104 -0.92 -13.88 -5.74
C PRO A 104 -1.39 -14.49 -4.40
N THR A 105 -2.52 -15.20 -4.42
CA THR A 105 -3.23 -15.63 -3.21
C THR A 105 -2.43 -16.64 -2.39
N GLY A 106 -1.86 -17.66 -3.03
CA GLY A 106 -1.04 -18.66 -2.34
C GLY A 106 0.22 -18.05 -1.70
N MET A 107 0.78 -16.99 -2.30
CA MET A 107 1.87 -16.23 -1.67
C MET A 107 1.38 -15.44 -0.46
N LYS A 108 0.23 -14.76 -0.57
CA LYS A 108 -0.38 -13.99 0.53
C LYS A 108 -0.61 -14.88 1.75
N TRP A 109 -1.18 -16.06 1.53
CA TRP A 109 -1.49 -17.02 2.60
C TRP A 109 -0.22 -17.55 3.26
N SER A 110 0.87 -17.71 2.50
CA SER A 110 2.14 -18.19 3.07
C SER A 110 2.78 -17.23 4.10
N PHE A 111 2.41 -15.94 4.09
CA PHE A 111 2.86 -14.99 5.11
C PHE A 111 2.38 -15.34 6.51
N MET A 112 1.27 -16.09 6.61
CA MET A 112 0.67 -16.51 7.88
C MET A 112 1.32 -17.79 8.45
N ASN A 113 2.20 -18.48 7.72
CA ASN A 113 2.81 -19.74 8.19
C ASN A 113 3.83 -19.55 9.33
N LYS A 114 4.07 -18.31 9.76
CA LYS A 114 4.92 -18.00 10.92
C LYS A 114 4.28 -18.51 12.23
N PRO A 115 5.06 -18.91 13.24
CA PRO A 115 4.56 -19.19 14.58
C PRO A 115 3.86 -17.94 15.15
N SER A 116 2.65 -18.08 15.70
CA SER A 116 1.84 -16.92 16.14
C SER A 116 2.28 -16.31 17.48
N GLY A 117 3.30 -16.87 18.14
CA GLY A 117 3.75 -16.42 19.46
C GLY A 117 2.66 -16.50 20.54
N GLY A 118 1.70 -17.44 20.38
CA GLY A 118 0.57 -17.63 21.30
C GLY A 118 -0.68 -16.80 20.98
N ARG A 119 -0.60 -15.84 20.05
CA ARG A 119 -1.80 -15.12 19.57
C ARG A 119 -2.66 -16.03 18.67
N PRO A 120 -3.99 -15.90 18.70
CA PRO A 120 -4.84 -16.52 17.69
C PRO A 120 -4.53 -15.91 16.31
N LYS A 121 -4.88 -16.62 15.23
CA LYS A 121 -4.81 -16.09 13.87
C LYS A 121 -6.23 -15.97 13.34
N TYR A 122 -6.50 -14.96 12.51
CA TYR A 122 -7.83 -14.75 11.96
C TYR A 122 -7.82 -14.73 10.43
N LEU A 123 -8.89 -15.26 9.86
CA LEU A 123 -9.28 -14.97 8.49
C LEU A 123 -10.31 -13.85 8.54
N VAL A 124 -10.15 -12.84 7.69
CA VAL A 124 -11.18 -11.84 7.47
C VAL A 124 -11.58 -11.89 6.00
N VAL A 125 -12.87 -12.08 5.74
CA VAL A 125 -13.42 -12.12 4.40
C VAL A 125 -14.04 -10.78 4.11
N ASN A 126 -13.52 -10.10 3.09
CA ASN A 126 -14.04 -8.84 2.62
C ASN A 126 -15.25 -9.10 1.72
N ALA A 127 -16.44 -8.81 2.24
CA ALA A 127 -17.73 -8.92 1.58
C ALA A 127 -18.48 -7.58 1.58
N ASP A 128 -17.74 -6.46 1.61
CA ASP A 128 -18.31 -5.11 1.59
C ASP A 128 -18.81 -4.74 0.18
N GLU A 129 -18.06 -5.05 -0.88
CA GLU A 129 -18.47 -4.79 -2.28
C GLU A 129 -19.09 -3.38 -2.47
N GLY A 130 -18.40 -2.35 -1.98
CA GLY A 130 -18.77 -0.95 -2.14
C GLY A 130 -18.60 -0.42 -3.58
N GLU A 131 -17.81 -1.09 -4.41
CA GLU A 131 -17.32 -0.61 -5.71
C GLU A 131 -18.44 -0.46 -6.76
N PRO A 132 -18.68 0.74 -7.31
CA PRO A 132 -19.61 0.95 -8.41
C PRO A 132 -19.41 0.00 -9.60
N GLY A 133 -20.50 -0.63 -10.03
CA GLY A 133 -20.52 -1.63 -11.11
C GLY A 133 -20.27 -3.07 -10.64
N THR A 134 -19.89 -3.29 -9.38
CA THR A 134 -19.57 -4.62 -8.86
C THR A 134 -20.75 -5.20 -8.08
N CYS A 135 -21.17 -6.41 -8.43
CA CYS A 135 -22.24 -7.16 -7.76
C CYS A 135 -22.00 -8.68 -7.75
N LYS A 136 -20.75 -9.11 -7.91
CA LYS A 136 -20.36 -10.52 -7.98
C LYS A 136 -20.36 -11.20 -6.61
N ASP A 137 -19.89 -10.52 -5.58
CA ASP A 137 -19.78 -11.05 -4.23
C ASP A 137 -21.18 -11.16 -3.61
N ARG A 138 -22.06 -10.21 -3.93
CA ARG A 138 -23.50 -10.29 -3.66
C ARG A 138 -24.14 -11.58 -4.17
N GLU A 139 -23.89 -11.97 -5.43
CA GLU A 139 -24.46 -13.20 -5.97
C GLU A 139 -23.92 -14.46 -5.27
N ILE A 140 -22.63 -14.49 -4.91
CA ILE A 140 -22.05 -15.60 -4.14
C ILE A 140 -22.74 -15.72 -2.78
N MET A 141 -22.86 -14.62 -2.03
CA MET A 141 -23.48 -14.63 -0.70
C MET A 141 -24.97 -15.00 -0.74
N ARG A 142 -25.68 -14.57 -1.80
CA ARG A 142 -27.12 -14.79 -1.92
C ARG A 142 -27.48 -16.19 -2.41
N HIS A 143 -26.73 -16.73 -3.37
CA HIS A 143 -27.13 -17.93 -4.11
C HIS A 143 -26.24 -19.16 -3.89
N ASP A 144 -24.99 -18.98 -3.46
CA ASP A 144 -24.04 -20.06 -3.13
C ASP A 144 -23.29 -19.81 -1.79
N PRO A 145 -24.00 -19.50 -0.68
CA PRO A 145 -23.34 -19.16 0.59
C PRO A 145 -22.52 -20.31 1.17
N HIS A 146 -22.92 -21.57 0.98
CA HIS A 146 -22.17 -22.73 1.47
C HIS A 146 -20.77 -22.85 0.85
N LYS A 147 -20.61 -22.45 -0.42
CA LYS A 147 -19.31 -22.42 -1.08
C LYS A 147 -18.37 -21.41 -0.43
N LEU A 148 -18.90 -20.26 -0.02
CA LEU A 148 -18.15 -19.26 0.76
C LEU A 148 -17.78 -19.78 2.15
N VAL A 149 -18.72 -20.40 2.88
CA VAL A 149 -18.46 -20.93 4.23
C VAL A 149 -17.44 -22.07 4.19
N GLU A 150 -17.53 -22.97 3.22
CA GLU A 150 -16.51 -23.99 2.98
C GLU A 150 -15.15 -23.36 2.64
N GLY A 151 -15.16 -22.33 1.79
CA GLY A 151 -13.99 -21.52 1.48
C GLY A 151 -13.33 -20.93 2.71
N CYS A 152 -14.12 -20.42 3.65
CA CYS A 152 -13.61 -19.89 4.92
C CYS A 152 -12.88 -20.96 5.71
N LEU A 153 -13.43 -22.18 5.78
CA LEU A 153 -12.80 -23.30 6.49
C LEU A 153 -11.50 -23.76 5.83
N VAL A 154 -11.49 -23.91 4.50
CA VAL A 154 -10.29 -24.32 3.75
C VAL A 154 -9.19 -23.27 3.85
N ALA A 155 -9.53 -22.00 3.62
CA ALA A 155 -8.59 -20.88 3.75
C ALA A 155 -8.11 -20.72 5.19
N GLY A 156 -9.00 -20.85 6.17
CA GLY A 156 -8.69 -20.82 7.59
C GLY A 156 -7.67 -21.88 7.97
N ARG A 157 -7.88 -23.13 7.53
CA ARG A 157 -6.92 -24.22 7.72
C ARG A 157 -5.58 -23.95 7.05
N ALA A 158 -5.59 -23.34 5.86
CA ALA A 158 -4.39 -22.98 5.12
C ALA A 158 -3.53 -21.92 5.82
N ILE A 159 -4.12 -21.04 6.61
CA ILE A 159 -3.38 -19.99 7.34
C ILE A 159 -3.27 -20.27 8.85
N GLY A 160 -3.85 -21.38 9.32
CA GLY A 160 -3.94 -21.72 10.74
C GLY A 160 -4.80 -20.75 11.54
N ALA A 161 -5.85 -20.20 10.93
CA ALA A 161 -6.80 -19.32 11.61
C ALA A 161 -7.61 -20.09 12.66
N GLN A 162 -8.14 -19.40 13.66
CA GLN A 162 -9.03 -19.99 14.66
C GLN A 162 -10.49 -19.66 14.35
N ALA A 163 -10.72 -18.56 13.65
CA ALA A 163 -12.02 -18.16 13.17
C ALA A 163 -11.93 -17.35 11.87
N ALA A 164 -13.04 -17.30 11.13
CA ALA A 164 -13.29 -16.36 10.06
C ALA A 164 -14.29 -15.28 10.48
N TYR A 165 -13.98 -14.03 10.14
CA TYR A 165 -14.92 -12.91 10.21
C TYR A 165 -15.30 -12.50 8.80
N ILE A 166 -16.54 -12.72 8.41
CA ILE A 166 -17.09 -12.26 7.14
C ILE A 166 -17.65 -10.86 7.37
N TYR A 167 -16.96 -9.85 6.85
CA TYR A 167 -17.41 -8.46 6.92
C TYR A 167 -18.30 -8.16 5.73
N ILE A 168 -19.61 -8.18 5.96
CA ILE A 168 -20.60 -7.95 4.92
C ILE A 168 -21.06 -6.49 4.91
N ARG A 169 -21.30 -5.96 3.71
CA ARG A 169 -21.87 -4.63 3.52
C ARG A 169 -23.13 -4.41 4.36
N GLY A 170 -23.30 -3.20 4.88
CA GLY A 170 -24.48 -2.85 5.67
C GLY A 170 -25.79 -3.00 4.89
N GLU A 171 -25.80 -2.62 3.62
CA GLU A 171 -26.98 -2.63 2.75
C GLU A 171 -27.42 -4.06 2.35
N PHE A 172 -26.52 -5.03 2.45
CA PHE A 172 -26.75 -6.44 2.11
C PHE A 172 -27.41 -7.21 3.26
N TYR A 173 -28.53 -6.71 3.77
CA TYR A 173 -29.24 -7.35 4.90
C TYR A 173 -29.77 -8.75 4.55
N ASN A 174 -30.38 -8.91 3.38
CA ASN A 174 -30.94 -10.19 2.95
C ASN A 174 -29.83 -11.22 2.70
N GLU A 175 -28.75 -10.80 2.07
CA GLU A 175 -27.58 -11.65 1.83
C GLU A 175 -26.88 -12.01 3.14
N ALA A 176 -26.80 -11.10 4.11
CA ALA A 176 -26.32 -11.40 5.48
C ALA A 176 -27.20 -12.45 6.16
N SER A 177 -28.53 -12.29 6.05
CA SER A 177 -29.49 -13.22 6.64
C SER A 177 -29.40 -14.61 6.00
N ASN A 178 -29.31 -14.69 4.67
CA ASN A 178 -29.13 -15.97 3.96
C ASN A 178 -27.82 -16.65 4.36
N LEU A 179 -26.72 -15.89 4.42
CA LEU A 179 -25.43 -16.41 4.85
C LEU A 179 -25.46 -16.89 6.30
N GLN A 180 -26.15 -16.19 7.20
CA GLN A 180 -26.31 -16.60 8.59
C GLN A 180 -27.13 -17.90 8.72
N VAL A 181 -28.14 -18.10 7.87
CA VAL A 181 -28.88 -19.37 7.79
C VAL A 181 -27.96 -20.51 7.31
N ALA A 182 -27.18 -20.29 6.24
CA ALA A 182 -26.24 -21.28 5.73
C ALA A 182 -25.14 -21.63 6.76
N ILE A 183 -24.66 -20.65 7.52
CA ILE A 183 -23.73 -20.84 8.64
C ILE A 183 -24.39 -21.69 9.73
N ALA A 184 -25.64 -21.41 10.10
CA ALA A 184 -26.37 -22.20 11.09
C ALA A 184 -26.58 -23.66 10.62
N GLU A 185 -26.91 -23.88 9.35
CA GLU A 185 -26.98 -25.22 8.76
C GLU A 185 -25.63 -25.94 8.82
N ALA A 186 -24.52 -25.24 8.53
CA ALA A 186 -23.17 -25.79 8.60
C ALA A 186 -22.75 -26.16 10.04
N TYR A 187 -23.11 -25.34 11.03
CA TYR A 187 -22.91 -25.67 12.45
C TYR A 187 -23.73 -26.89 12.87
N GLN A 188 -25.02 -26.95 12.50
CA GLN A 188 -25.90 -28.08 12.83
C GLN A 188 -25.43 -29.40 12.20
N ALA A 189 -24.84 -29.33 11.01
CA ALA A 189 -24.26 -30.48 10.32
C ALA A 189 -22.85 -30.86 10.80
N GLY A 190 -22.26 -30.11 11.74
CA GLY A 190 -20.89 -30.36 12.23
C GLY A 190 -19.80 -30.07 11.18
N LEU A 191 -20.10 -29.24 10.19
CA LEU A 191 -19.16 -28.86 9.12
C LEU A 191 -18.21 -27.75 9.56
N ILE A 192 -18.65 -26.90 10.50
CA ILE A 192 -17.86 -25.85 11.16
C ILE A 192 -18.09 -25.89 12.67
N GLY A 193 -17.32 -25.11 13.43
CA GLY A 193 -17.30 -25.10 14.88
C GLY A 193 -16.25 -26.04 15.44
N LYS A 194 -16.56 -26.67 16.58
CA LYS A 194 -15.67 -27.66 17.19
C LYS A 194 -15.54 -28.89 16.29
N ASN A 195 -14.30 -29.32 16.05
CA ASN A 195 -13.99 -30.48 15.22
C ASN A 195 -14.65 -30.41 13.83
N ALA A 196 -14.44 -29.30 13.12
CA ALA A 196 -15.02 -29.01 11.81
C ALA A 196 -14.82 -30.18 10.82
N CYS A 197 -15.92 -30.64 10.22
CA CYS A 197 -15.96 -31.81 9.33
C CYS A 197 -15.39 -33.11 9.95
N GLY A 198 -15.32 -33.22 11.28
CA GLY A 198 -14.70 -34.35 11.97
C GLY A 198 -13.20 -34.51 11.70
N SER A 199 -12.49 -33.41 11.45
CA SER A 199 -11.07 -33.38 11.05
C SER A 199 -10.08 -33.17 12.21
N GLY A 200 -10.56 -32.84 13.40
CA GLY A 200 -9.76 -32.46 14.57
C GLY A 200 -9.37 -30.98 14.62
N TYR A 201 -9.92 -30.15 13.71
CA TYR A 201 -9.65 -28.73 13.63
C TYR A 201 -10.87 -27.91 14.09
N ASP A 202 -10.68 -27.04 15.07
CA ASP A 202 -11.72 -26.13 15.56
C ASP A 202 -11.72 -24.85 14.73
N PHE A 203 -12.88 -24.45 14.20
CA PHE A 203 -12.98 -23.27 13.35
C PHE A 203 -14.37 -22.66 13.36
N ASP A 204 -14.49 -21.44 13.88
CA ASP A 204 -15.74 -20.69 13.91
C ASP A 204 -15.87 -19.68 12.77
N VAL A 205 -17.11 -19.38 12.38
CA VAL A 205 -17.41 -18.38 11.34
C VAL A 205 -18.37 -17.34 11.90
N PHE A 206 -17.93 -16.09 11.95
CA PHE A 206 -18.69 -14.94 12.41
C PHE A 206 -19.06 -14.04 11.24
N VAL A 207 -20.27 -13.48 11.27
CA VAL A 207 -20.71 -12.44 10.33
C VAL A 207 -20.70 -11.10 11.06
N HIS A 208 -20.00 -10.11 10.50
CA HIS A 208 -19.99 -8.74 10.98
C HIS A 208 -20.56 -7.84 9.88
N ARG A 209 -21.54 -7.00 10.21
CA ARG A 209 -22.16 -6.09 9.23
C ARG A 209 -21.54 -4.72 9.33
N GLY A 210 -21.11 -4.16 8.20
CA GLY A 210 -20.76 -2.76 8.06
C GLY A 210 -21.99 -1.85 8.08
N ALA A 211 -21.79 -0.57 7.76
CA ALA A 211 -22.85 0.46 7.82
C ALA A 211 -22.86 1.40 6.61
N GLY A 212 -22.49 0.89 5.42
CA GLY A 212 -22.57 1.63 4.16
C GLY A 212 -21.42 2.62 3.94
N ALA A 213 -20.18 2.15 4.08
CA ALA A 213 -18.98 2.95 3.84
C ALA A 213 -18.03 2.18 2.92
N TYR A 214 -17.84 2.66 1.69
CA TYR A 214 -16.96 2.02 0.70
C TYR A 214 -15.53 1.89 1.20
N ILE A 215 -15.04 2.86 1.97
CA ILE A 215 -13.71 2.83 2.55
C ILE A 215 -13.49 1.62 3.48
N CYS A 216 -14.54 1.14 4.15
CA CYS A 216 -14.46 -0.07 4.97
C CYS A 216 -14.25 -1.34 4.14
N GLY A 217 -14.32 -1.26 2.80
CA GLY A 217 -13.85 -2.30 1.90
C GLY A 217 -12.33 -2.34 1.72
N GLU A 218 -11.57 -1.34 2.17
CA GLU A 218 -10.10 -1.41 2.20
C GLU A 218 -9.62 -2.37 3.30
N GLU A 219 -8.59 -3.16 3.03
CA GLU A 219 -8.12 -4.24 3.90
C GLU A 219 -7.89 -3.86 5.37
N THR A 220 -7.25 -2.73 5.64
CA THR A 220 -6.96 -2.30 7.01
C THR A 220 -8.07 -1.48 7.64
N ALA A 221 -8.82 -0.71 6.85
CA ALA A 221 -10.02 -0.02 7.30
C ALA A 221 -11.10 -1.00 7.76
N LEU A 222 -11.25 -2.10 7.03
CA LEU A 222 -12.16 -3.19 7.35
C LEU A 222 -11.84 -3.78 8.73
N ILE A 223 -10.55 -4.01 9.01
CA ILE A 223 -10.09 -4.47 10.32
C ILE A 223 -10.48 -3.49 11.42
N GLU A 224 -10.21 -2.19 11.23
CA GLU A 224 -10.57 -1.15 12.21
C GLU A 224 -12.08 -1.08 12.44
N SER A 225 -12.88 -1.26 11.39
CA SER A 225 -14.34 -1.31 11.50
C SER A 225 -14.83 -2.50 12.32
N ILE A 226 -14.25 -3.70 12.15
CA ILE A 226 -14.61 -4.87 12.98
C ILE A 226 -14.23 -4.64 14.44
N GLU A 227 -13.13 -3.94 14.70
CA GLU A 227 -12.69 -3.57 16.06
C GLU A 227 -13.58 -2.50 16.73
N GLY A 228 -14.62 -2.03 16.05
CA GLY A 228 -15.54 -1.01 16.57
C GLY A 228 -14.99 0.41 16.51
N LYS A 229 -13.92 0.64 15.75
CA LYS A 229 -13.37 1.97 15.47
C LYS A 229 -13.96 2.51 14.16
N GLN A 230 -13.62 3.76 13.85
CA GLN A 230 -13.91 4.31 12.53
C GLN A 230 -13.12 3.54 11.46
N GLY A 231 -13.74 3.28 10.29
CA GLY A 231 -13.11 2.60 9.15
C GLY A 231 -12.04 3.43 8.44
N LYS A 232 -11.03 3.86 9.19
CA LYS A 232 -9.88 4.61 8.71
C LYS A 232 -8.72 3.63 8.49
N PRO A 233 -8.17 3.50 7.28
CA PRO A 233 -7.02 2.65 7.03
C PRO A 233 -5.86 2.86 8.00
N ARG A 234 -5.13 1.79 8.29
CA ARG A 234 -3.88 1.81 9.05
C ARG A 234 -2.71 2.10 8.10
N LEU A 235 -1.71 2.81 8.59
CA LEU A 235 -0.42 2.91 7.89
C LEU A 235 0.24 1.53 7.85
N LYS A 236 0.87 1.22 6.72
CA LYS A 236 1.68 0.01 6.52
C LYS A 236 3.15 0.48 6.45
N PRO A 237 4.09 -0.10 7.23
CA PRO A 237 3.92 -1.16 8.23
C PRO A 237 3.30 -0.71 9.57
N PRO A 238 2.74 -1.64 10.40
CA PRO A 238 2.78 -3.10 10.26
C PRO A 238 1.72 -3.67 9.30
N PHE A 239 2.06 -4.75 8.60
CA PHE A 239 1.13 -5.45 7.72
C PHE A 239 0.12 -6.29 8.52
N PRO A 240 -1.11 -6.52 8.01
CA PRO A 240 -2.12 -7.34 8.68
C PRO A 240 -1.64 -8.75 9.05
N ALA A 241 -0.76 -9.33 8.25
CA ALA A 241 -0.19 -10.65 8.49
C ALA A 241 0.65 -10.72 9.78
N ASP A 242 1.18 -9.59 10.26
CA ASP A 242 1.93 -9.51 11.51
C ASP A 242 1.06 -8.93 12.65
N VAL A 243 0.31 -7.85 12.38
CA VAL A 243 -0.59 -7.15 13.32
C VAL A 243 -1.87 -6.71 12.60
N GLY A 244 -2.87 -7.58 12.60
CA GLY A 244 -4.18 -7.35 11.99
C GLY A 244 -5.30 -7.17 13.02
N LEU A 245 -6.36 -7.95 12.87
CA LEU A 245 -7.57 -7.91 13.69
C LEU A 245 -7.28 -8.22 15.16
N PHE A 246 -7.69 -7.32 16.05
CA PHE A 246 -7.42 -7.37 17.49
C PHE A 246 -5.92 -7.48 17.82
N GLY A 247 -5.06 -6.90 16.96
CA GLY A 247 -3.61 -7.01 17.07
C GLY A 247 -3.07 -8.41 16.78
N CYS A 248 -3.88 -9.30 16.20
CA CYS A 248 -3.52 -10.68 15.87
C CYS A 248 -3.18 -10.84 14.37
N PRO A 249 -2.29 -11.78 14.00
CA PRO A 249 -2.02 -12.08 12.59
C PRO A 249 -3.31 -12.35 11.82
N THR A 250 -3.53 -11.61 10.74
CA THR A 250 -4.78 -11.67 9.98
C THR A 250 -4.50 -11.58 8.49
N THR A 251 -5.21 -12.37 7.70
CA THR A 251 -5.28 -12.18 6.25
C THR A 251 -6.66 -11.72 5.84
N VAL A 252 -6.74 -10.68 5.01
CA VAL A 252 -7.97 -10.23 4.38
C VAL A 252 -8.04 -10.71 2.94
N ASN A 253 -9.13 -11.34 2.52
CA ASN A 253 -9.36 -11.75 1.13
C ASN A 253 -10.80 -11.50 0.70
N ASN A 254 -11.00 -11.22 -0.59
CA ASN A 254 -12.34 -11.07 -1.16
C ASN A 254 -13.13 -12.39 -1.16
N VAL A 255 -14.46 -12.29 -1.09
CA VAL A 255 -15.42 -13.42 -1.17
C VAL A 255 -15.10 -14.36 -2.34
N GLU A 256 -14.98 -13.85 -3.57
CA GLU A 256 -14.69 -14.69 -4.75
C GLU A 256 -13.39 -15.50 -4.57
N THR A 257 -12.32 -14.90 -4.04
CA THR A 257 -11.04 -15.60 -3.80
C THR A 257 -11.18 -16.73 -2.79
N ILE A 258 -11.95 -16.51 -1.73
CA ILE A 258 -12.18 -17.51 -0.69
C ILE A 258 -13.07 -18.64 -1.23
N ALA A 259 -14.16 -18.30 -1.91
CA ALA A 259 -15.15 -19.25 -2.40
C ALA A 259 -14.62 -20.17 -3.51
N VAL A 260 -13.67 -19.74 -4.34
CA VAL A 260 -13.06 -20.65 -5.35
C VAL A 260 -12.07 -21.65 -4.74
N SER A 261 -11.54 -21.37 -3.55
CA SER A 261 -10.43 -22.16 -2.98
C SER A 261 -10.75 -23.64 -2.73
N PRO A 262 -11.95 -24.05 -2.24
CA PRO A 262 -12.26 -25.47 -2.07
C PRO A 262 -12.33 -26.20 -3.40
N THR A 263 -12.90 -25.58 -4.43
CA THR A 263 -12.99 -26.16 -5.78
C THR A 263 -11.62 -26.32 -6.40
N ILE A 264 -10.69 -25.38 -6.20
CA ILE A 264 -9.29 -25.54 -6.62
C ILE A 264 -8.65 -26.73 -5.92
N CYS A 265 -8.81 -26.87 -4.60
CA CYS A 265 -8.28 -28.02 -3.87
C CYS A 265 -8.91 -29.36 -4.30
N ARG A 266 -10.17 -29.38 -4.74
CA ARG A 266 -10.85 -30.58 -5.23
C ARG A 266 -10.45 -30.96 -6.65
N ARG A 267 -10.51 -30.01 -7.58
CA ARG A 267 -10.29 -30.24 -9.03
C ARG A 267 -8.81 -30.18 -9.42
N GLY A 268 -7.96 -29.65 -8.54
CA GLY A 268 -6.52 -29.49 -8.73
C GLY A 268 -6.15 -28.08 -9.19
N GLY A 269 -5.03 -27.58 -8.68
CA GLY A 269 -4.45 -26.30 -9.05
C GLY A 269 -4.14 -26.21 -10.54
N SER A 270 -3.59 -27.27 -11.13
CA SER A 270 -3.28 -27.33 -12.56
C SER A 270 -4.51 -27.19 -13.46
N TRP A 271 -5.67 -27.70 -13.03
CA TRP A 271 -6.93 -27.49 -13.76
C TRP A 271 -7.30 -26.01 -13.80
N PHE A 272 -7.24 -25.33 -12.66
CA PHE A 272 -7.52 -23.89 -12.61
C PHE A 272 -6.47 -23.07 -13.38
N ALA A 273 -5.20 -23.49 -13.32
CA ALA A 273 -4.08 -22.88 -14.05
C ALA A 273 -4.18 -23.03 -15.58
N SER A 274 -4.96 -24.01 -16.07
CA SER A 274 -5.16 -24.26 -17.50
C SER A 274 -6.01 -23.20 -18.21
N PHE A 275 -6.74 -22.40 -17.45
CA PHE A 275 -7.54 -21.29 -17.94
C PHE A 275 -6.75 -19.99 -17.93
N GLY A 276 -6.97 -19.15 -18.93
CA GLY A 276 -6.35 -17.83 -19.06
C GLY A 276 -4.88 -17.86 -19.48
N ARG A 277 -4.28 -16.68 -19.57
CA ARG A 277 -2.85 -16.52 -19.88
C ARG A 277 -1.96 -16.87 -18.68
N PRO A 278 -0.67 -17.19 -18.90
CA PRO A 278 0.30 -17.26 -17.82
C PRO A 278 0.24 -16.01 -16.92
N ARG A 279 0.32 -16.21 -15.59
CA ARG A 279 0.14 -15.18 -14.55
C ARG A 279 -1.27 -14.56 -14.47
N ASN A 280 -2.22 -15.05 -15.25
CA ASN A 280 -3.61 -14.59 -15.32
C ASN A 280 -4.56 -15.78 -15.31
N SER A 281 -4.28 -16.73 -14.42
CA SER A 281 -4.93 -18.02 -14.42
C SER A 281 -6.34 -18.03 -13.80
N GLY A 282 -7.17 -18.93 -14.34
CA GLY A 282 -8.46 -19.30 -13.77
C GLY A 282 -9.67 -18.68 -14.44
N THR A 283 -10.78 -18.74 -13.73
CA THR A 283 -12.04 -18.07 -14.09
C THR A 283 -12.20 -16.77 -13.29
N LYS A 284 -13.11 -15.91 -13.75
CA LYS A 284 -13.48 -14.66 -13.10
C LYS A 284 -14.96 -14.39 -13.25
N LEU A 285 -15.60 -13.91 -12.19
CA LEU A 285 -16.93 -13.31 -12.27
C LEU A 285 -16.82 -11.90 -12.86
N PHE A 286 -17.47 -11.68 -13.99
CA PHE A 286 -17.60 -10.40 -14.68
C PHE A 286 -18.98 -9.81 -14.42
N ASN A 287 -19.05 -8.53 -14.08
CA ASN A 287 -20.31 -7.79 -13.98
C ASN A 287 -20.41 -6.84 -15.16
N ILE A 288 -21.27 -7.13 -16.15
CA ILE A 288 -21.47 -6.28 -17.32
C ILE A 288 -22.66 -5.37 -17.06
N SER A 289 -22.40 -4.07 -17.00
CA SER A 289 -23.36 -3.03 -16.60
C SER A 289 -23.31 -1.83 -17.56
N GLY A 290 -24.24 -0.90 -17.40
CA GLY A 290 -24.35 0.29 -18.25
C GLY A 290 -25.14 0.02 -19.54
N HIS A 291 -24.71 0.62 -20.66
CA HIS A 291 -25.43 0.64 -21.94
C HIS A 291 -25.19 -0.62 -22.78
N VAL A 292 -25.65 -1.76 -22.26
CA VAL A 292 -25.73 -3.05 -22.96
C VAL A 292 -27.17 -3.51 -23.03
N ASN A 293 -27.50 -4.39 -23.98
CA ASN A 293 -28.88 -4.86 -24.17
C ASN A 293 -29.38 -5.72 -23.00
N THR A 294 -28.48 -6.54 -22.41
CA THR A 294 -28.81 -7.45 -21.31
C THR A 294 -27.72 -7.39 -20.23
N PRO A 295 -27.73 -6.41 -19.32
CA PRO A 295 -26.78 -6.34 -18.22
C PRO A 295 -26.82 -7.62 -17.37
N CYS A 296 -25.67 -8.19 -17.04
CA CYS A 296 -25.59 -9.48 -16.35
C CYS A 296 -24.29 -9.67 -15.58
N THR A 297 -24.32 -10.57 -14.59
CA THR A 297 -23.13 -11.12 -13.95
C THR A 297 -22.89 -12.52 -14.48
N VAL A 298 -21.69 -12.80 -14.98
CA VAL A 298 -21.35 -14.11 -15.57
C VAL A 298 -19.95 -14.53 -15.17
N GLU A 299 -19.77 -15.81 -14.82
CA GLU A 299 -18.43 -16.39 -14.68
C GLU A 299 -17.85 -16.65 -16.07
N GLU A 300 -16.59 -16.35 -16.35
CA GLU A 300 -16.03 -16.70 -17.65
C GLU A 300 -14.51 -16.94 -17.54
N GLU A 301 -13.90 -17.50 -18.59
CA GLU A 301 -12.45 -17.72 -18.62
C GLU A 301 -11.71 -16.38 -18.50
N MET A 302 -10.67 -16.31 -17.67
CA MET A 302 -9.74 -15.17 -17.71
C MET A 302 -9.13 -15.03 -19.12
N SER A 303 -8.74 -13.80 -19.47
CA SER A 303 -8.15 -13.47 -20.77
C SER A 303 -9.13 -13.57 -21.96
N ILE A 304 -10.43 -13.74 -21.74
CA ILE A 304 -11.45 -13.59 -22.80
C ILE A 304 -11.39 -12.18 -23.41
N PRO A 305 -11.51 -12.01 -24.74
CA PRO A 305 -11.60 -10.68 -25.35
C PRO A 305 -12.81 -9.89 -24.82
N LEU A 306 -12.61 -8.61 -24.46
CA LEU A 306 -13.68 -7.77 -23.89
C LEU A 306 -14.89 -7.66 -24.82
N LYS A 307 -14.65 -7.49 -26.12
CA LYS A 307 -15.70 -7.45 -27.14
C LYS A 307 -16.52 -8.74 -27.18
N GLU A 308 -15.84 -9.89 -27.18
CA GLU A 308 -16.49 -11.21 -27.22
C GLU A 308 -17.35 -11.44 -25.97
N LEU A 309 -16.85 -11.06 -24.79
CA LEU A 309 -17.59 -11.15 -23.54
C LEU A 309 -18.90 -10.34 -23.57
N ILE A 310 -18.87 -9.10 -24.07
CA ILE A 310 -20.05 -8.23 -24.17
C ILE A 310 -21.03 -8.74 -25.23
N GLU A 311 -20.56 -9.08 -26.43
CA GLU A 311 -21.42 -9.55 -27.51
C GLU A 311 -22.09 -10.87 -27.16
N ARG A 312 -21.37 -11.81 -26.53
CA ARG A 312 -21.91 -13.12 -26.16
C ARG A 312 -22.86 -13.07 -24.97
N HIS A 313 -22.45 -12.43 -23.86
CA HIS A 313 -23.16 -12.60 -22.58
C HIS A 313 -24.12 -11.45 -22.26
N ALA A 314 -23.85 -10.25 -22.78
CA ALA A 314 -24.68 -9.07 -22.53
C ALA A 314 -25.54 -8.65 -23.73
N GLY A 315 -25.55 -9.45 -24.81
CA GLY A 315 -26.31 -9.18 -26.03
C GLY A 315 -25.79 -7.99 -26.84
N GLY A 316 -24.55 -7.55 -26.60
CA GLY A 316 -23.96 -6.39 -27.26
C GLY A 316 -24.30 -5.03 -26.63
N VAL A 317 -23.60 -4.00 -27.11
CA VAL A 317 -23.84 -2.60 -26.76
C VAL A 317 -25.19 -2.13 -27.31
N THR A 318 -25.90 -1.29 -26.57
CA THR A 318 -27.16 -0.68 -27.04
C THR A 318 -26.92 0.07 -28.35
N GLY A 319 -27.67 -0.25 -29.40
CA GLY A 319 -27.45 0.33 -30.75
C GLY A 319 -26.27 -0.27 -31.54
N GLY A 320 -25.64 -1.35 -31.05
CA GLY A 320 -24.54 -2.06 -31.69
C GLY A 320 -23.15 -1.56 -31.28
N TRP A 321 -22.11 -2.35 -31.59
CA TRP A 321 -20.72 -2.05 -31.18
C TRP A 321 -20.22 -0.70 -31.71
N ASP A 322 -20.74 -0.24 -32.85
CA ASP A 322 -20.39 1.07 -33.40
C ASP A 322 -20.93 2.26 -32.62
N ASN A 323 -21.92 2.04 -31.77
CA ASN A 323 -22.46 3.03 -30.85
C ASN A 323 -21.62 3.13 -29.55
N LEU A 324 -20.60 2.29 -29.36
CA LEU A 324 -19.74 2.36 -28.19
C LEU A 324 -18.92 3.67 -28.17
N LEU A 325 -18.87 4.32 -27.00
CA LEU A 325 -18.00 5.45 -26.73
C LEU A 325 -16.76 5.01 -25.95
N ALA A 326 -16.97 4.47 -24.74
CA ALA A 326 -15.90 4.03 -23.85
C ALA A 326 -16.38 2.96 -22.86
N ILE A 327 -15.44 2.26 -22.23
CA ILE A 327 -15.71 1.25 -21.21
C ILE A 327 -14.78 1.47 -20.02
N ILE A 328 -15.31 1.39 -18.81
CA ILE A 328 -14.50 1.20 -17.59
C ILE A 328 -14.46 -0.31 -17.32
N PRO A 329 -13.30 -0.99 -17.44
CA PRO A 329 -13.25 -2.45 -17.48
C PRO A 329 -13.25 -3.13 -16.11
N GLY A 330 -12.88 -2.42 -15.03
CA GLY A 330 -12.54 -3.04 -13.75
C GLY A 330 -13.18 -2.42 -12.51
N GLY A 331 -14.34 -1.81 -12.64
CA GLY A 331 -14.97 -0.98 -11.61
C GLY A 331 -14.54 0.47 -11.74
N SER A 332 -15.27 1.39 -11.11
CA SER A 332 -15.03 2.84 -11.17
C SER A 332 -13.61 3.29 -10.84
N SER A 333 -12.84 2.46 -10.14
CA SER A 333 -11.45 2.70 -9.74
C SER A 333 -10.44 2.57 -10.89
N THR A 334 -10.90 2.15 -12.07
CA THR A 334 -10.03 1.87 -13.22
C THR A 334 -10.20 2.91 -14.34
N PRO A 335 -9.12 3.32 -15.03
CA PRO A 335 -9.22 4.22 -16.17
C PRO A 335 -10.16 3.68 -17.26
N LEU A 336 -10.97 4.56 -17.85
CA LEU A 336 -11.77 4.22 -19.02
C LEU A 336 -10.89 3.98 -20.24
N ILE A 337 -11.31 3.09 -21.12
CA ILE A 337 -10.66 2.81 -22.40
C ILE A 337 -11.60 3.14 -23.57
N PRO A 338 -11.08 3.76 -24.64
CA PRO A 338 -11.88 4.09 -25.82
C PRO A 338 -12.19 2.85 -26.66
N LYS A 339 -13.17 2.96 -27.56
CA LYS A 339 -13.67 1.87 -28.42
C LYS A 339 -12.57 1.11 -29.17
N ASP A 340 -11.57 1.80 -29.69
CA ASP A 340 -10.46 1.21 -30.46
C ASP A 340 -9.62 0.25 -29.60
N VAL A 341 -9.32 0.63 -28.36
CA VAL A 341 -8.64 -0.22 -27.37
C VAL A 341 -9.56 -1.37 -26.92
N CYS A 342 -10.84 -1.08 -26.68
CA CYS A 342 -11.83 -2.09 -26.26
C CYS A 342 -11.97 -3.25 -27.25
N SER A 343 -11.69 -3.01 -28.53
CA SER A 343 -11.88 -3.99 -29.60
C SER A 343 -10.82 -5.09 -29.62
N THR A 344 -9.67 -4.87 -28.97
CA THR A 344 -8.53 -5.81 -28.99
C THR A 344 -8.08 -6.27 -27.61
N VAL A 345 -8.53 -5.58 -26.54
CA VAL A 345 -8.09 -5.88 -25.18
C VAL A 345 -8.64 -7.20 -24.65
N LEU A 346 -7.80 -7.90 -23.89
CA LEU A 346 -8.16 -9.12 -23.18
C LEU A 346 -8.51 -8.80 -21.73
N MET A 347 -9.54 -9.46 -21.20
CA MET A 347 -9.99 -9.29 -19.82
C MET A 347 -9.13 -10.11 -18.85
N ASP A 348 -7.92 -9.62 -18.61
CA ASP A 348 -7.03 -10.09 -17.56
C ASP A 348 -6.17 -8.94 -16.99
N PHE A 349 -5.41 -9.21 -15.91
CA PHE A 349 -4.65 -8.16 -15.22
C PHE A 349 -3.57 -7.56 -16.12
N ASP A 350 -2.75 -8.40 -16.76
CA ASP A 350 -1.59 -7.92 -17.52
C ASP A 350 -2.00 -7.24 -18.83
N GLY A 351 -3.08 -7.68 -19.47
CA GLY A 351 -3.62 -7.13 -20.71
C GLY A 351 -4.24 -5.75 -20.50
N LEU A 352 -4.93 -5.55 -19.38
CA LEU A 352 -5.50 -4.24 -19.03
C LEU A 352 -4.43 -3.26 -18.56
N VAL A 353 -3.40 -3.70 -17.82
CA VAL A 353 -2.23 -2.87 -17.49
C VAL A 353 -1.51 -2.41 -18.76
N ALA A 354 -1.34 -3.30 -19.75
CA ALA A 354 -0.76 -2.93 -21.04
C ALA A 354 -1.61 -1.91 -21.82
N ALA A 355 -2.93 -1.89 -21.58
CA ALA A 355 -3.86 -0.89 -22.11
C ALA A 355 -3.97 0.38 -21.23
N GLN A 356 -3.03 0.59 -20.30
CA GLN A 356 -3.01 1.73 -19.36
C GLN A 356 -4.27 1.83 -18.47
N THR A 357 -4.85 0.68 -18.13
CA THR A 357 -5.96 0.55 -17.18
C THR A 357 -5.71 -0.65 -16.25
N SER A 358 -6.74 -1.15 -15.57
CA SER A 358 -6.61 -2.29 -14.65
C SER A 358 -7.87 -3.17 -14.71
N LEU A 359 -7.71 -4.44 -14.34
CA LEU A 359 -8.84 -5.37 -14.23
C LEU A 359 -9.74 -5.07 -13.03
N GLY A 360 -9.18 -4.51 -11.96
CA GLY A 360 -9.90 -4.25 -10.72
C GLY A 360 -10.79 -5.43 -10.29
N THR A 361 -12.06 -5.17 -10.02
CA THR A 361 -13.04 -6.21 -9.63
C THR A 361 -13.62 -6.99 -10.81
N ALA A 362 -13.23 -6.64 -12.05
CA ALA A 362 -13.84 -7.05 -13.32
C ALA A 362 -15.31 -6.63 -13.50
N ALA A 363 -15.64 -5.46 -12.95
CA ALA A 363 -16.90 -4.76 -13.20
C ALA A 363 -16.80 -3.87 -14.44
N ILE A 364 -17.46 -4.29 -15.51
CA ILE A 364 -17.45 -3.65 -16.81
C ILE A 364 -18.62 -2.65 -16.85
N ILE A 365 -18.32 -1.36 -16.96
CA ILE A 365 -19.31 -0.29 -17.11
C ILE A 365 -19.22 0.22 -18.55
N VAL A 366 -20.22 -0.11 -19.35
CA VAL A 366 -20.29 0.24 -20.77
C VAL A 366 -21.00 1.59 -20.95
N MET A 367 -20.38 2.50 -21.70
CA MET A 367 -20.94 3.81 -22.03
C MET A 367 -21.01 3.96 -23.56
N ASP A 368 -22.21 4.17 -24.07
CA ASP A 368 -22.44 4.43 -25.50
C ASP A 368 -22.33 5.94 -25.83
N LYS A 369 -22.41 6.29 -27.12
CA LYS A 369 -22.30 7.68 -27.59
C LYS A 369 -23.41 8.62 -27.13
N SER A 370 -24.50 8.11 -26.57
CA SER A 370 -25.57 8.93 -25.99
C SER A 370 -25.21 9.49 -24.61
N THR A 371 -24.09 9.02 -24.03
CA THR A 371 -23.66 9.37 -22.68
C THR A 371 -22.84 10.65 -22.64
N ASP A 372 -23.17 11.56 -21.74
CA ASP A 372 -22.25 12.60 -21.30
C ASP A 372 -21.20 11.96 -20.38
N ILE A 373 -20.08 11.57 -20.98
CA ILE A 373 -18.98 10.90 -20.29
C ILE A 373 -18.33 11.81 -19.23
N VAL A 374 -18.29 13.12 -19.46
CA VAL A 374 -17.71 14.07 -18.49
C VAL A 374 -18.55 14.08 -17.22
N LYS A 375 -19.89 14.13 -17.36
CA LYS A 375 -20.81 14.05 -16.23
C LYS A 375 -20.77 12.69 -15.52
N ALA A 376 -20.61 11.60 -16.27
CA ALA A 376 -20.45 10.27 -15.68
C ALA A 376 -19.19 10.21 -14.79
N ILE A 377 -18.04 10.67 -15.29
CA ILE A 377 -16.80 10.72 -14.50
C ILE A 377 -16.92 11.72 -13.33
N ALA A 378 -17.52 12.89 -13.52
CA ALA A 378 -17.77 13.84 -12.43
C ALA A 378 -18.60 13.23 -11.29
N ARG A 379 -19.57 12.35 -11.62
CA ARG A 379 -20.35 11.62 -10.61
C ARG A 379 -19.50 10.60 -9.85
N LEU A 380 -18.57 9.92 -10.51
CA LEU A 380 -17.63 9.00 -9.84
C LEU A 380 -16.66 9.75 -8.92
N ILE A 381 -16.14 10.91 -9.35
CA ILE A 381 -15.29 11.76 -8.50
C ILE A 381 -16.08 12.27 -7.28
N MET A 382 -17.35 12.60 -7.45
CA MET A 382 -18.23 12.96 -6.32
C MET A 382 -18.42 11.80 -5.34
N PHE A 383 -18.56 10.57 -5.84
CA PHE A 383 -18.59 9.36 -5.01
C PHE A 383 -17.28 9.22 -4.22
N TYR A 384 -16.11 9.30 -4.85
CA TYR A 384 -14.83 9.21 -4.15
C TYR A 384 -14.61 10.33 -3.13
N LYS A 385 -15.12 11.54 -3.41
CA LYS A 385 -15.10 12.64 -2.44
C LYS A 385 -15.93 12.31 -1.19
N HIS A 386 -17.11 11.71 -1.38
CA HIS A 386 -18.01 11.34 -0.28
C HIS A 386 -17.45 10.17 0.55
N GLU A 387 -16.86 9.18 -0.12
CA GLU A 387 -16.33 7.96 0.49
C GLU A 387 -14.90 8.09 1.03
N SER A 388 -14.26 9.25 0.87
CA SER A 388 -12.92 9.50 1.39
C SER A 388 -12.89 9.45 2.92
N CYS A 389 -11.91 8.74 3.51
CA CYS A 389 -11.68 8.79 4.96
C CYS A 389 -11.11 10.12 5.45
N GLY A 390 -10.60 10.95 4.53
CA GLY A 390 -10.00 12.25 4.83
C GLY A 390 -8.67 12.21 5.60
N GLN A 391 -7.98 11.06 5.68
CA GLN A 391 -6.71 10.95 6.41
C GLN A 391 -5.55 11.64 5.68
N CYS A 392 -5.33 11.33 4.40
CA CYS A 392 -4.22 11.89 3.63
C CYS A 392 -4.63 13.18 2.93
N THR A 393 -3.75 14.18 2.96
CA THR A 393 -3.98 15.49 2.32
C THR A 393 -4.27 15.37 0.82
N PRO A 394 -3.55 14.54 0.03
CA PRO A 394 -3.85 14.37 -1.40
C PRO A 394 -5.27 13.89 -1.66
N CYS A 395 -5.78 12.92 -0.88
CA CYS A 395 -7.16 12.47 -1.03
C CYS A 395 -8.17 13.51 -0.51
N ARG A 396 -7.95 14.05 0.69
CA ARG A 396 -8.88 14.98 1.35
C ARG A 396 -9.08 16.26 0.56
N GLU A 397 -8.00 16.89 0.14
CA GLU A 397 -8.03 18.16 -0.60
C GLU A 397 -8.10 17.90 -2.11
N GLY A 398 -7.27 17.01 -2.64
CA GLY A 398 -7.14 16.79 -4.08
C GLY A 398 -8.41 16.25 -4.72
N VAL A 399 -9.09 15.27 -4.12
CA VAL A 399 -10.38 14.77 -4.65
C VAL A 399 -11.48 15.83 -4.56
N SER A 400 -11.45 16.70 -3.53
CA SER A 400 -12.37 17.83 -3.41
C SER A 400 -12.16 18.87 -4.53
N TRP A 401 -10.89 19.16 -4.87
CA TRP A 401 -10.53 20.03 -5.99
C TRP A 401 -10.90 19.41 -7.34
N MET A 402 -10.55 18.14 -7.58
CA MET A 402 -10.96 17.41 -8.79
C MET A 402 -12.47 17.48 -8.98
N ASN A 403 -13.25 17.24 -7.92
CA ASN A 403 -14.70 17.34 -7.99
C ASN A 403 -15.16 18.74 -8.44
N LYS A 404 -14.63 19.80 -7.84
CA LYS A 404 -15.00 21.18 -8.22
C LYS A 404 -14.68 21.46 -9.69
N ILE A 405 -13.49 21.10 -10.15
CA ILE A 405 -13.06 21.34 -11.52
C ILE A 405 -13.90 20.50 -12.50
N MET A 406 -14.17 19.23 -12.20
CA MET A 406 -15.02 18.36 -13.03
C MET A 406 -16.42 18.92 -13.23
N TYR A 407 -17.06 19.45 -12.18
CA TYR A 407 -18.40 20.07 -12.34
C TYR A 407 -18.37 21.35 -13.17
N ARG A 408 -17.24 22.09 -13.22
CA ARG A 408 -17.10 23.21 -14.17
C ARG A 408 -17.10 22.74 -15.62
N PHE A 409 -16.51 21.58 -15.91
CA PHE A 409 -16.59 20.97 -17.24
C PHE A 409 -18.03 20.55 -17.57
N VAL A 410 -18.75 19.98 -16.60
CA VAL A 410 -20.18 19.63 -16.75
C VAL A 410 -21.04 20.88 -17.04
N ASP A 411 -20.79 21.98 -16.34
CA ASP A 411 -21.54 23.23 -16.49
C ASP A 411 -21.10 24.06 -17.72
N GLY A 412 -20.03 23.67 -18.41
CA GLY A 412 -19.46 24.42 -19.54
C GLY A 412 -18.70 25.69 -19.16
N ASN A 413 -18.36 25.87 -17.87
CA ASN A 413 -17.65 27.04 -17.32
C ASN A 413 -16.15 26.79 -17.09
N ALA A 414 -15.60 25.72 -17.67
CA ALA A 414 -14.19 25.36 -17.57
C ALA A 414 -13.37 25.95 -18.73
N SER A 415 -12.09 26.22 -18.46
CA SER A 415 -11.11 26.64 -19.46
C SER A 415 -10.27 25.45 -19.97
N PRO A 416 -9.71 25.50 -21.19
CA PRO A 416 -8.85 24.42 -21.69
C PRO A 416 -7.64 24.10 -20.80
N LYS A 417 -7.08 25.12 -20.11
CA LYS A 417 -5.96 24.93 -19.17
C LYS A 417 -6.33 24.09 -17.95
N GLU A 418 -7.60 24.00 -17.60
CA GLU A 418 -8.07 23.15 -16.49
C GLU A 418 -7.95 21.66 -16.80
N ILE A 419 -7.77 21.28 -18.07
CA ILE A 419 -7.49 19.89 -18.45
C ILE A 419 -6.11 19.49 -17.94
N ASP A 420 -5.08 20.31 -18.22
CA ASP A 420 -3.71 20.07 -17.78
C ASP A 420 -3.61 20.09 -16.24
N MET A 421 -4.32 21.02 -15.59
CA MET A 421 -4.36 21.07 -14.12
C MET A 421 -5.03 19.83 -13.50
N LEU A 422 -6.09 19.29 -14.10
CA LEU A 422 -6.68 18.01 -13.65
C LEU A 422 -5.70 16.86 -13.80
N TRP A 423 -4.96 16.83 -14.92
CA TRP A 423 -3.94 15.82 -15.16
C TRP A 423 -2.83 15.89 -14.11
N GLU A 424 -2.26 17.06 -13.88
CA GLU A 424 -1.23 17.28 -12.85
C GLU A 424 -1.75 16.92 -11.44
N LEU A 425 -2.97 17.33 -11.10
CA LEU A 425 -3.58 17.00 -9.81
C LEU A 425 -3.79 15.49 -9.65
N SER A 426 -4.23 14.79 -10.69
CA SER A 426 -4.36 13.33 -10.66
C SER A 426 -3.02 12.65 -10.47
N LYS A 427 -1.96 13.15 -11.11
CA LYS A 427 -0.59 12.65 -10.94
C LYS A 427 -0.09 12.86 -9.51
N GLN A 428 -0.33 14.02 -8.91
CA GLN A 428 0.02 14.27 -7.51
C GLN A 428 -0.74 13.39 -6.52
N ILE A 429 -1.93 12.91 -6.87
CA ILE A 429 -2.71 11.97 -6.05
C ILE A 429 -2.21 10.53 -6.24
N GLU A 430 -1.80 10.16 -7.46
CA GLU A 430 -1.23 8.84 -7.79
C GLU A 430 0.22 8.67 -7.29
N GLU A 431 1.03 9.73 -7.37
CA GLU A 431 2.45 9.72 -7.03
C GLU A 431 2.65 9.80 -5.52
N GLU A 432 2.46 8.65 -4.86
CA GLU A 432 3.26 8.28 -3.69
C GLU A 432 4.63 7.70 -4.14
N GLU A 433 5.35 8.35 -5.06
CA GLU A 433 6.81 8.26 -5.02
C GLU A 433 7.36 9.31 -4.05
N MET A 434 6.92 9.23 -2.78
CA MET A 434 7.75 9.76 -1.70
C MET A 434 8.98 8.87 -1.59
N SER A 435 9.97 9.14 -2.42
CA SER A 435 11.30 8.54 -2.41
C SER A 435 12.25 9.19 -3.43
N ILE A 436 11.91 10.36 -4.01
CA ILE A 436 12.83 11.03 -4.92
C ILE A 436 14.14 11.35 -4.18
N PRO A 437 15.32 11.00 -4.73
CA PRO A 437 16.58 11.42 -4.14
C PRO A 437 16.62 12.93 -3.98
N LEU A 438 16.98 13.44 -2.80
CA LEU A 438 17.02 14.90 -2.53
C LEU A 438 17.84 15.66 -3.56
N LYS A 439 18.95 15.06 -4.01
CA LYS A 439 19.78 15.61 -5.09
C LYS A 439 19.01 15.76 -6.41
N GLU A 440 18.31 14.72 -6.84
CA GLU A 440 17.53 14.74 -8.07
C GLU A 440 16.42 15.79 -7.99
N LEU A 441 15.73 15.88 -6.86
CA LEU A 441 14.69 16.87 -6.63
C LEU A 441 15.21 18.31 -6.83
N ILE A 442 16.39 18.62 -6.29
CA ILE A 442 17.00 19.96 -6.41
C ILE A 442 17.52 20.21 -7.84
N GLU A 443 18.20 19.25 -8.44
CA GLU A 443 18.73 19.40 -9.80
C GLU A 443 17.60 19.57 -10.83
N ARG A 444 16.53 18.79 -10.70
CA ARG A 444 15.40 18.79 -11.63
C ARG A 444 14.48 20.00 -11.46
N HIS A 445 14.14 20.36 -10.22
CA HIS A 445 13.09 21.35 -9.96
C HIS A 445 13.59 22.73 -9.51
N ALA A 446 14.80 22.82 -8.95
CA ALA A 446 15.40 24.08 -8.51
C ALA A 446 16.56 24.56 -9.41
N GLY A 447 16.91 23.80 -10.45
CA GLY A 447 18.03 24.12 -11.34
C GLY A 447 19.41 23.86 -10.76
N GLY A 448 19.48 23.10 -9.65
CA GLY A 448 20.73 22.77 -8.95
C GLY A 448 21.15 23.79 -7.89
N VAL A 449 22.31 23.54 -7.28
CA VAL A 449 22.93 24.42 -6.27
C VAL A 449 23.71 25.53 -6.97
N THR A 450 23.67 26.76 -6.46
CA THR A 450 24.49 27.88 -6.96
C THR A 450 25.98 27.48 -6.97
N GLY A 451 26.63 27.54 -8.14
CA GLY A 451 28.02 27.08 -8.31
C GLY A 451 28.19 25.56 -8.44
N GLY A 452 27.10 24.81 -8.59
CA GLY A 452 27.07 23.36 -8.77
C GLY A 452 26.99 22.57 -7.45
N TRP A 453 26.68 21.27 -7.54
CA TRP A 453 26.54 20.38 -6.38
C TRP A 453 27.81 20.32 -5.52
N ASP A 454 28.98 20.53 -6.12
CA ASP A 454 30.25 20.57 -5.38
C ASP A 454 30.44 21.80 -4.50
N ASN A 455 29.65 22.85 -4.75
CA ASN A 455 29.59 24.03 -3.92
C ASN A 455 28.58 23.90 -2.75
N LEU A 456 27.89 22.76 -2.62
CA LEU A 456 26.95 22.53 -1.52
C LEU A 456 27.68 22.43 -0.18
N LEU A 457 27.15 23.11 0.84
CA LEU A 457 27.59 23.00 2.23
C LEU A 457 26.64 22.09 3.03
N ALA A 458 25.36 22.44 3.10
CA ALA A 458 24.34 21.71 3.84
C ALA A 458 22.93 22.03 3.35
N ILE A 459 21.96 21.19 3.70
CA ILE A 459 20.53 21.38 3.39
C ILE A 459 19.71 21.17 4.66
N ILE A 460 18.66 21.97 4.85
CA ILE A 460 17.57 21.67 5.77
C ILE A 460 16.39 21.14 4.92
N PRO A 461 16.06 19.84 4.97
CA PRO A 461 15.14 19.22 4.02
C PRO A 461 13.66 19.39 4.36
N GLY A 462 13.31 19.83 5.58
CA GLY A 462 11.92 19.82 6.08
C GLY A 462 11.42 21.13 6.67
N GLY A 463 12.02 22.25 6.28
CA GLY A 463 11.77 23.59 6.80
C GLY A 463 12.68 23.92 7.97
N SER A 464 12.73 25.19 8.39
CA SER A 464 13.64 25.68 9.43
C SER A 464 13.50 24.98 10.80
N SER A 465 12.49 24.13 10.98
CA SER A 465 12.26 23.33 12.18
C SER A 465 12.98 21.99 12.18
N THR A 466 13.67 21.57 11.11
CA THR A 466 14.32 20.25 11.06
C THR A 466 15.84 20.32 11.12
N PRO A 467 16.54 19.24 11.53
CA PRO A 467 17.99 19.21 11.54
C PRO A 467 18.57 19.36 10.13
N LEU A 468 19.57 20.22 9.99
CA LEU A 468 20.35 20.32 8.76
C LEU A 468 21.20 19.06 8.56
N ILE A 469 21.44 18.69 7.30
CA ILE A 469 22.27 17.55 6.89
C ILE A 469 23.39 18.01 5.93
N PRO A 470 24.59 17.40 6.01
CA PRO A 470 25.73 17.77 5.19
C PRO A 470 25.65 17.17 3.77
N LYS A 471 26.49 17.66 2.85
CA LYS A 471 26.52 17.27 1.42
C LYS A 471 26.55 15.75 1.19
N ASP A 472 27.33 15.01 1.98
CA ASP A 472 27.49 13.56 1.85
C ASP A 472 26.17 12.82 2.09
N VAL A 473 25.41 13.23 3.10
CA VAL A 473 24.07 12.69 3.40
C VAL A 473 23.05 13.15 2.35
N CYS A 474 23.11 14.41 1.93
CA CYS A 474 22.19 14.97 0.93
C CYS A 474 22.26 14.25 -0.43
N SER A 475 23.40 13.63 -0.73
CA SER A 475 23.65 13.00 -2.03
C SER A 475 22.97 11.63 -2.17
N THR A 476 22.55 11.01 -1.07
CA THR A 476 21.99 9.66 -1.04
C THR A 476 20.63 9.58 -0.36
N VAL A 477 20.24 10.60 0.41
CA VAL A 477 18.97 10.61 1.14
C VAL A 477 17.77 10.73 0.20
N LEU A 478 16.75 9.94 0.48
CA LEU A 478 15.46 10.00 -0.20
C LEU A 478 14.53 10.98 0.53
N MET A 479 13.73 11.74 -0.23
CA MET A 479 12.76 12.70 0.31
C MET A 479 11.47 12.00 0.72
N ASP A 480 11.56 11.19 1.77
CA ASP A 480 10.45 10.49 2.41
C ASP A 480 10.65 10.43 3.93
N PHE A 481 9.64 9.92 4.65
CA PHE A 481 9.68 9.89 6.11
C PHE A 481 10.80 8.98 6.66
N ASP A 482 11.00 7.80 6.07
CA ASP A 482 11.92 6.79 6.58
C ASP A 482 13.38 7.16 6.27
N GLY A 483 13.66 7.62 5.06
CA GLY A 483 14.96 8.08 4.60
C GLY A 483 15.47 9.27 5.41
N LEU A 484 14.60 10.25 5.70
CA LEU A 484 14.98 11.42 6.48
C LEU A 484 15.15 11.11 7.97
N VAL A 485 14.32 10.22 8.54
CA VAL A 485 14.51 9.74 9.92
C VAL A 485 15.81 8.95 10.05
N ALA A 486 16.12 8.08 9.08
CA ALA A 486 17.38 7.34 9.05
C ALA A 486 18.60 8.28 8.96
N ALA A 487 18.47 9.41 8.25
CA ALA A 487 19.45 10.48 8.18
C ALA A 487 19.46 11.40 9.43
N GLN A 488 18.73 11.05 10.49
CA GLN A 488 18.57 11.83 11.73
C GLN A 488 18.04 13.25 11.50
N THR A 489 17.16 13.41 10.52
CA THR A 489 16.40 14.63 10.23
C THR A 489 14.91 14.28 10.03
N SER A 490 14.12 15.18 9.44
CA SER A 490 12.68 14.97 9.25
C SER A 490 12.18 15.67 7.98
N LEU A 491 11.11 15.12 7.39
CA LEU A 491 10.42 15.70 6.23
C LEU A 491 9.72 17.01 6.58
N GLY A 492 9.25 17.18 7.82
CA GLY A 492 8.59 18.41 8.27
C GLY A 492 7.54 18.93 7.28
N THR A 493 7.72 20.18 6.83
CA THR A 493 6.86 20.84 5.82
C THR A 493 7.26 20.58 4.37
N ALA A 494 8.30 19.77 4.15
CA ALA A 494 8.98 19.57 2.87
C ALA A 494 9.57 20.85 2.25
N ALA A 495 9.70 21.93 3.03
CA ALA A 495 10.39 23.14 2.60
C ALA A 495 11.92 22.94 2.63
N ILE A 496 12.58 23.02 1.49
CA ILE A 496 14.02 22.75 1.38
C ILE A 496 14.80 24.07 1.43
N ILE A 497 15.72 24.20 2.39
CA ILE A 497 16.64 25.34 2.50
C ILE A 497 18.03 24.86 2.11
N VAL A 498 18.52 25.32 0.95
CA VAL A 498 19.84 24.98 0.40
C VAL A 498 20.87 26.02 0.83
N MET A 499 21.99 25.58 1.40
CA MET A 499 23.11 26.44 1.79
C MET A 499 24.38 26.02 1.05
N ASP A 500 24.96 26.96 0.30
CA ASP A 500 26.24 26.76 -0.38
C ASP A 500 27.43 27.08 0.55
N LYS A 501 28.67 26.86 0.08
CA LYS A 501 29.89 27.11 0.85
C LYS A 501 30.15 28.59 1.15
N SER A 502 29.46 29.53 0.52
CA SER A 502 29.56 30.95 0.86
C SER A 502 28.76 31.31 2.12
N THR A 503 27.89 30.39 2.57
CA THR A 503 27.00 30.60 3.72
C THR A 503 27.73 30.47 5.05
N ASP A 504 27.59 31.48 5.91
CA ASP A 504 27.91 31.36 7.33
C ASP A 504 26.84 30.50 8.03
N ILE A 505 27.11 29.20 8.13
CA ILE A 505 26.14 28.24 8.67
C ILE A 505 25.83 28.48 10.15
N VAL A 506 26.82 28.91 10.95
CA VAL A 506 26.62 29.19 12.39
C VAL A 506 25.69 30.38 12.55
N LYS A 507 25.88 31.44 11.76
CA LYS A 507 25.02 32.63 11.73
C LYS A 507 23.64 32.34 11.16
N ALA A 508 23.53 31.48 10.14
CA ALA A 508 22.26 31.05 9.58
C ALA A 508 21.40 30.36 10.65
N ILE A 509 21.96 29.40 11.38
CA ILE A 509 21.25 28.71 12.47
C ILE A 509 20.97 29.65 13.63
N ALA A 510 21.91 30.52 14.02
CA ALA A 510 21.66 31.54 15.04
C ALA A 510 20.47 32.45 14.68
N ARG A 511 20.32 32.80 13.40
CA ARG A 511 19.17 33.58 12.91
C ARG A 511 17.86 32.80 13.03
N LEU A 512 17.86 31.50 12.77
CA LEU A 512 16.68 30.64 12.98
C LEU A 512 16.30 30.58 14.47
N ILE A 513 17.27 30.45 15.37
CA ILE A 513 16.99 30.44 16.81
C ILE A 513 16.50 31.81 17.30
N MET A 514 16.98 32.90 16.72
CA MET A 514 16.42 34.23 16.97
C MET A 514 14.95 34.32 16.54
N PHE A 515 14.59 33.73 15.39
CA PHE A 515 13.20 33.62 14.95
C PHE A 515 12.36 32.83 15.95
N TYR A 516 12.79 31.63 16.36
CA TYR A 516 12.05 30.84 17.34
C TYR A 516 11.93 31.50 18.71
N LYS A 517 12.93 32.28 19.12
CA LYS A 517 12.84 33.11 20.33
C LYS A 517 11.75 34.17 20.20
N HIS A 518 11.68 34.84 19.04
CA HIS A 518 10.71 35.91 18.77
C HIS A 518 9.28 35.38 18.66
N GLU A 519 9.10 34.24 17.99
CA GLU A 519 7.80 33.60 17.74
C GLU A 519 7.39 32.62 18.84
N SER A 520 8.13 32.55 19.95
CA SER A 520 7.73 31.77 21.12
C SER A 520 6.69 32.54 21.94
N CYS A 521 5.52 31.93 22.17
CA CYS A 521 4.47 32.52 22.99
C CYS A 521 4.83 32.62 24.49
N GLY A 522 5.91 31.96 24.93
CA GLY A 522 6.40 32.02 26.31
C GLY A 522 5.59 31.21 27.34
N GLN A 523 4.65 30.36 26.93
CA GLN A 523 3.78 29.63 27.88
C GLN A 523 4.54 28.61 28.73
N CYS A 524 5.19 27.61 28.11
CA CYS A 524 5.91 26.55 28.83
C CYS A 524 7.36 26.96 29.13
N THR A 525 7.82 26.69 30.35
CA THR A 525 9.15 27.10 30.84
C THR A 525 10.30 26.59 29.98
N PRO A 526 10.34 25.30 29.55
CA PRO A 526 11.45 24.81 28.73
C PRO A 526 11.58 25.56 27.40
N CYS A 527 10.48 25.92 26.75
CA CYS A 527 10.52 26.71 25.52
C CYS A 527 10.83 28.20 25.80
N ARG A 528 10.15 28.82 26.78
CA ARG A 528 10.28 30.26 27.09
C ARG A 528 11.72 30.62 27.45
N GLU A 529 12.30 29.88 28.39
CA GLU A 529 13.64 30.16 28.90
C GLU A 529 14.70 29.49 28.04
N GLY A 530 14.48 28.23 27.64
CA GLY A 530 15.45 27.44 26.91
C GLY A 530 15.79 28.02 25.54
N VAL A 531 14.79 28.44 24.75
CA VAL A 531 15.04 29.04 23.42
C VAL A 531 15.74 30.40 23.54
N SER A 532 15.38 31.19 24.55
CA SER A 532 16.06 32.46 24.85
C SER A 532 17.52 32.25 25.25
N TRP A 533 17.80 31.20 26.02
CA TRP A 533 19.16 30.83 26.43
C TRP A 533 19.98 30.26 25.26
N MET A 534 19.41 29.35 24.48
CA MET A 534 20.02 28.84 23.24
C MET A 534 20.40 30.00 22.32
N ASN A 535 19.53 30.98 22.12
CA ASN A 535 19.83 32.15 21.31
C ASN A 535 21.08 32.92 21.82
N LYS A 536 21.20 33.13 23.14
CA LYS A 536 22.38 33.82 23.71
C LYS A 536 23.67 33.04 23.45
N ILE A 537 23.64 31.71 23.61
CA ILE A 537 24.81 30.86 23.34
C ILE A 537 25.15 30.87 21.85
N MET A 538 24.15 30.75 20.97
CA MET A 538 24.33 30.76 19.53
C MET A 538 24.99 32.04 19.02
N TYR A 539 24.60 33.22 19.51
CA TYR A 539 25.28 34.46 19.13
C TYR A 539 26.72 34.54 19.64
N ARG A 540 27.02 33.94 20.80
CA ARG A 540 28.41 33.80 21.25
C ARG A 540 29.21 32.84 20.38
N PHE A 541 28.58 31.81 19.82
CA PHE A 541 29.20 30.93 18.83
C PHE A 541 29.43 31.64 17.49
N VAL A 542 28.52 32.54 17.08
CA VAL A 542 28.73 33.39 15.90
C VAL A 542 29.98 34.25 16.06
N ASP A 543 30.16 34.87 17.23
CA ASP A 543 31.32 35.71 17.54
C ASP A 543 32.60 34.91 17.85
N GLY A 544 32.48 33.60 18.11
CA GLY A 544 33.58 32.75 18.59
C GLY A 544 33.93 32.93 20.08
N ASN A 545 33.22 33.80 20.82
CA ASN A 545 33.46 34.10 22.23
C ASN A 545 32.79 33.09 23.17
N ALA A 546 33.16 31.83 23.03
CA ALA A 546 32.67 30.73 23.85
C ALA A 546 33.77 29.68 24.10
N SER A 547 33.50 28.76 25.03
CA SER A 547 34.37 27.62 25.28
C SER A 547 33.86 26.34 24.58
N PRO A 548 34.74 25.38 24.22
CA PRO A 548 34.31 24.11 23.61
C PRO A 548 33.31 23.33 24.46
N LYS A 549 33.38 23.44 25.80
CA LYS A 549 32.42 22.80 26.73
C LYS A 549 30.99 23.31 26.54
N GLU A 550 30.83 24.54 26.06
CA GLU A 550 29.50 25.11 25.82
C GLU A 550 28.79 24.46 24.64
N ILE A 551 29.51 23.79 23.74
CA ILE A 551 28.91 23.01 22.65
C ILE A 551 28.11 21.85 23.25
N ASP A 552 28.70 21.12 24.20
CA ASP A 552 28.06 19.99 24.87
C ASP A 552 26.93 20.49 25.80
N MET A 553 27.12 21.61 26.48
CA MET A 553 26.05 22.26 27.27
C MET A 553 24.86 22.68 26.39
N LEU A 554 25.11 23.22 25.20
CA LEU A 554 24.06 23.60 24.27
C LEU A 554 23.32 22.37 23.73
N TRP A 555 24.03 21.27 23.51
CA TRP A 555 23.43 19.98 23.17
C TRP A 555 22.49 19.48 24.27
N GLU A 556 22.94 19.46 25.53
CA GLU A 556 22.14 19.08 26.69
C GLU A 556 20.90 19.97 26.85
N LEU A 557 21.07 21.29 26.73
CA LEU A 557 19.97 22.25 26.77
C LEU A 557 18.94 21.94 25.67
N SER A 558 19.38 21.63 24.45
CA SER A 558 18.47 21.27 23.36
C SER A 558 17.66 20.01 23.68
N LYS A 559 18.24 19.02 24.38
CA LYS A 559 17.55 17.79 24.81
C LYS A 559 16.59 18.01 25.98
N GLN A 560 16.84 19.01 26.81
CA GLN A 560 15.91 19.42 27.87
C GLN A 560 14.71 20.21 27.33
N ILE A 561 14.82 20.79 26.13
CA ILE A 561 13.71 21.46 25.44
C ILE A 561 12.90 20.46 24.63
N GLU A 562 13.58 19.62 23.86
CA GLU A 562 12.97 18.58 23.04
C GLU A 562 12.12 17.63 23.89
N GLY A 563 10.86 17.41 23.50
CA GLY A 563 9.93 16.51 24.17
C GLY A 563 9.41 16.97 25.55
N HIS A 564 9.87 18.11 26.06
CA HIS A 564 9.45 18.67 27.36
C HIS A 564 8.65 19.98 27.22
N THR A 565 8.21 20.29 26.00
CA THR A 565 7.39 21.47 25.69
C THR A 565 5.95 21.09 25.35
N ILE A 566 5.02 22.05 25.44
CA ILE A 566 3.59 21.79 25.22
C ILE A 566 3.28 21.58 23.72
N CYS A 567 4.01 22.26 22.83
CA CYS A 567 3.84 22.16 21.39
C CYS A 567 5.20 21.95 20.69
N ALA A 568 5.16 21.59 19.41
CA ALA A 568 6.34 21.26 18.62
C ALA A 568 7.26 22.46 18.30
N LEU A 569 6.95 23.69 18.73
CA LEU A 569 7.85 24.84 18.54
C LEU A 569 9.16 24.64 19.31
N GLY A 570 9.10 24.02 20.50
CA GLY A 570 10.30 23.70 21.27
C GLY A 570 11.22 22.73 20.53
N ASP A 571 10.65 21.67 19.95
CA ASP A 571 11.38 20.69 19.14
C ASP A 571 11.97 21.37 17.88
N GLY A 572 11.16 22.18 17.18
CA GLY A 572 11.59 22.95 16.01
C GLY A 572 12.70 23.97 16.29
N ALA A 573 12.79 24.48 17.52
CA ALA A 573 13.89 25.35 17.95
C ALA A 573 15.15 24.55 18.36
N ALA A 574 14.99 23.34 18.89
CA ALA A 574 16.11 22.50 19.32
C ALA A 574 16.82 21.81 18.13
N TRP A 575 16.05 21.30 17.16
CA TRP A 575 16.55 20.47 16.07
C TRP A 575 17.58 21.13 15.13
N PRO A 576 17.45 22.41 14.72
CA PRO A 576 18.47 23.08 13.91
C PRO A 576 19.83 23.18 14.63
N VAL A 577 19.81 23.42 15.95
CA VAL A 577 21.02 23.46 16.78
C VAL A 577 21.64 22.07 16.92
N GLN A 578 20.82 21.04 17.13
CA GLN A 578 21.30 19.66 17.16
C GLN A 578 21.96 19.25 15.83
N GLY A 579 21.34 19.60 14.70
CA GLY A 579 21.92 19.36 13.38
C GLY A 579 23.27 20.08 13.19
N LEU A 580 23.36 21.35 13.61
CA LEU A 580 24.60 22.13 13.55
C LEU A 580 25.71 21.50 14.40
N ILE A 581 25.43 21.15 15.66
CA ILE A 581 26.43 20.53 16.53
C ILE A 581 26.89 19.18 15.97
N ARG A 582 25.94 18.35 15.51
CA ARG A 582 26.25 16.99 15.03
C ARG A 582 27.16 16.98 13.80
N HIS A 583 26.96 17.91 12.87
CA HIS A 583 27.66 17.89 11.57
C HIS A 583 28.76 18.95 11.44
N PHE A 584 28.68 20.04 12.20
CA PHE A 584 29.56 21.21 12.09
C PHE A 584 30.23 21.60 13.42
N ARG A 585 30.37 20.66 14.37
CA ARG A 585 31.20 20.86 15.57
C ARG A 585 32.62 21.36 15.26
N PRO A 586 33.35 20.81 14.26
CA PRO A 586 34.69 21.32 13.93
C PRO A 586 34.70 22.79 13.51
N GLU A 587 33.64 23.27 12.84
CA GLU A 587 33.52 24.68 12.45
C GLU A 587 33.28 25.59 13.66
N LEU A 588 32.49 25.14 14.65
CA LEU A 588 32.32 25.85 15.92
C LEU A 588 33.63 25.95 16.69
N GLU A 589 34.38 24.85 16.79
CA GLU A 589 35.68 24.81 17.48
C GLU A 589 36.72 25.67 16.76
N ARG A 590 36.76 25.65 15.42
CA ARG A 590 37.63 26.52 14.61
C ARG A 590 37.38 28.01 14.91
N ARG A 591 36.13 28.45 14.95
CA ARG A 591 35.78 29.85 15.28
C ARG A 591 36.23 30.25 16.67
N MET A 592 36.09 29.35 17.65
CA MET A 592 36.55 29.60 19.02
C MET A 592 38.08 29.72 19.08
N GLN A 593 38.81 28.87 18.35
CA GLN A 593 40.27 28.95 18.26
C GLN A 593 40.74 30.25 17.60
N GLU A 594 40.09 30.68 16.52
CA GLU A 594 40.40 31.95 15.85
C GLU A 594 40.14 33.15 16.76
N TYR A 595 39.02 33.13 17.49
CA TYR A 595 38.72 34.16 18.48
C TYR A 595 39.78 34.18 19.60
N ALA A 596 40.17 33.01 20.11
CA ALA A 596 41.18 32.88 21.15
C ALA A 596 42.57 33.36 20.69
N ALA A 597 42.93 33.09 19.43
CA ALA A 597 44.17 33.58 18.83
C ALA A 597 44.19 35.11 18.69
N ALA A 598 43.05 35.74 18.40
CA ALA A 598 42.95 37.19 18.22
C ALA A 598 42.78 37.98 19.54
N ASN A 599 42.04 37.44 20.51
CA ASN A 599 41.58 38.18 21.70
C ASN A 599 42.02 37.55 23.05
N GLY A 600 42.78 36.47 23.01
CA GLY A 600 43.09 35.61 24.16
C GLY A 600 41.92 34.69 24.53
N PRO A 601 42.10 33.76 25.49
CA PRO A 601 41.07 32.79 25.88
C PRO A 601 39.79 33.51 26.31
N SER A 602 38.65 32.91 25.99
CA SER A 602 37.33 33.49 26.22
C SER A 602 37.09 33.79 27.70
N LYS A 603 36.19 34.72 28.04
CA LYS A 603 35.85 34.99 29.46
C LYS A 603 35.38 33.73 30.19
N ALA A 604 34.77 32.77 29.48
CA ALA A 604 34.30 31.51 30.03
C ALA A 604 35.46 30.55 30.38
N GLU A 605 36.55 30.54 29.61
CA GLU A 605 37.76 29.76 29.90
C GLU A 605 38.62 30.36 31.03
N ARG A 606 38.37 31.61 31.44
CA ARG A 606 39.08 32.25 32.56
C ARG A 606 38.38 32.05 33.91
N LEU A 607 37.13 31.55 33.91
CA LEU A 607 36.28 31.35 35.09
C LEU A 607 36.24 29.89 35.57
N TYR A 608 36.82 28.97 34.80
CA TYR A 608 37.05 27.56 35.12
C TYR A 608 38.53 27.25 34.93
#